data_AF-A0AAV8GAI0-F1
#
_entry.id   AF-A0AAV8GAI0-F1
#
_cell.length_a   1.000
_cell.length_b   1.000
_cell.length_c   1.000
_cell.angle_alpha   90.00
_cell.angle_beta   90.00
_cell.angle_gamma   90.00
#
_symmetry.space_group_name_H-M   'P 1'
#
loop_
_entity.id
_entity.type
_entity.pdbx_description
1 polymer ?
#
loop_
_entity_poly.entity_id
_entity_poly.type
_entity_poly.pdbx_seq_one_letter_code
_entity_poly.pdbx_strand_id
1 'polypeptide(L)'
;MKCLNCRGVKNGVSDCLIKCPHDPICVHKAEAHIFLEQLVSIITPLILHRCHRSLPTKINQSLLALSPFVIRFFSSLLLLHSLLPLLMGKFRKAERCISCTTFNILAPIYKRLDHEDQSCRESQYKAYWLSRNQKIIDRLLEDCSSIICLQEVWLGNEELVDMYEKRLGDAGYISFKLARANNRGDGLLTAVHRDTFKVVNYKNLHFNDFGDRVAQLLHVESVVPFWSYRNNNSSSIKQQMLILNTHLLFPHDYSLCIIRLRQVYEILQCIESYQEEHKLSPMPIILCGDWNGSKKGHVYKFLRSQGFVSSYDTAHQYTDSDADAHKWVSHRNHRGNICGVDFIWLLNPNKHRKPLKSSWNHAVFAMIKCLLQGESLSEEDAFAYLKANDSADFVTFSGFCQALSQLGLSGPYGLTSEEMQDLWAEIDIDSNGAMDFNIFQRNIWKGPKWWDQPEQTSSPEKKLIVRDESEEEREALTFGFNVKDAVLFPPEVEKGMWPDNYSLSDHAPLTVVFSPVQLPCAQPVF
;
A
#
# COMPACT_ATOMS: atom_id res chain seq x y z
N MET A 1 43.93 46.72 -16.79
CA MET A 1 44.02 47.21 -18.19
C MET A 1 43.10 46.36 -19.06
N LYS A 2 42.34 47.02 -19.94
CA LYS A 2 41.28 46.44 -20.80
C LYS A 2 41.84 45.64 -21.98
N CYS A 3 41.14 44.56 -22.37
CA CYS A 3 40.79 44.20 -23.76
C CYS A 3 39.58 43.26 -23.69
N LEU A 4 38.35 43.74 -23.89
CA LEU A 4 37.62 43.93 -25.16
C LEU A 4 37.04 42.64 -25.77
N ASN A 5 35.70 42.57 -25.70
CA ASN A 5 34.74 41.90 -26.58
C ASN A 5 35.27 41.00 -27.70
N CYS A 6 34.85 39.73 -27.66
CA CYS A 6 34.50 38.97 -28.86
C CYS A 6 33.03 38.53 -28.75
N ARG A 7 32.10 39.45 -29.08
CA ARG A 7 30.76 39.08 -29.53
C ARG A 7 30.84 38.84 -31.03
N GLY A 8 30.46 37.65 -31.47
CA GLY A 8 30.22 37.32 -32.87
C GLY A 8 31.25 36.37 -33.49
N VAL A 9 31.11 35.07 -33.22
CA VAL A 9 31.59 34.01 -34.13
C VAL A 9 30.49 32.98 -34.24
N LYS A 10 29.78 33.01 -35.36
CA LYS A 10 29.06 31.86 -35.90
C LYS A 10 30.09 31.10 -36.77
N ASN A 11 30.21 29.80 -36.54
CA ASN A 11 30.97 28.80 -37.30
C ASN A 11 32.44 28.58 -36.89
N GLY A 12 32.79 27.32 -36.59
CA GLY A 12 34.12 26.73 -36.82
C GLY A 12 35.08 26.70 -35.62
N VAL A 13 35.33 25.50 -35.10
CA VAL A 13 36.43 25.17 -34.15
C VAL A 13 37.83 25.48 -34.73
N SER A 14 37.92 25.65 -36.05
CA SER A 14 39.13 25.92 -36.83
C SER A 14 39.83 27.23 -36.44
N ASP A 15 39.09 28.26 -35.99
CA ASP A 15 39.67 29.59 -35.70
C ASP A 15 40.34 29.69 -34.32
N CYS A 16 40.06 28.77 -33.40
CA CYS A 16 40.69 28.75 -32.07
C CYS A 16 42.11 28.17 -32.08
N LEU A 17 42.40 27.20 -32.95
CA LEU A 17 43.70 26.52 -33.02
C LEU A 17 44.82 27.39 -33.61
N ILE A 18 44.47 28.40 -34.41
CA ILE A 18 45.45 29.30 -35.05
C ILE A 18 45.98 30.36 -34.08
N LYS A 19 45.25 30.69 -33.01
CA LYS A 19 45.59 31.81 -32.10
C LYS A 19 46.29 31.42 -30.80
N CYS A 20 46.14 30.19 -30.30
CA CYS A 20 46.79 29.74 -29.05
C CYS A 20 47.15 28.24 -29.08
N PRO A 21 48.30 27.85 -29.66
CA PRO A 21 48.72 26.44 -29.78
C PRO A 21 49.20 25.79 -28.46
N HIS A 22 49.22 26.53 -27.34
CA HIS A 22 49.71 26.05 -26.04
C HIS A 22 48.69 26.13 -24.91
N ASP A 23 47.41 26.40 -25.20
CA ASP A 23 46.34 26.35 -24.19
C ASP A 23 45.79 24.91 -24.06
N PRO A 24 45.96 24.24 -22.90
CA PRO A 24 45.51 22.86 -22.68
C PRO A 24 43.99 22.69 -22.87
N ILE A 25 43.20 23.75 -22.63
CA ILE A 25 41.74 23.71 -22.73
C ILE A 25 41.31 23.71 -24.21
N CYS A 26 42.06 24.41 -25.08
CA CYS A 26 41.79 24.42 -26.52
C CYS A 26 42.19 23.11 -27.19
N VAL A 27 43.31 22.50 -26.76
CA VAL A 27 43.76 21.19 -27.26
C VAL A 27 42.76 20.09 -26.89
N HIS A 28 42.31 20.03 -25.64
CA HIS A 28 41.30 19.05 -25.23
C HIS A 28 39.93 19.23 -25.89
N LYS A 29 39.52 20.47 -26.20
CA LYS A 29 38.28 20.70 -26.96
C LYS A 29 38.39 20.24 -28.41
N ALA A 30 39.55 20.43 -29.05
CA ALA A 30 39.78 19.95 -30.41
C ALA A 30 39.83 18.41 -30.48
N GLU A 31 40.51 17.77 -29.53
CA GLU A 31 40.56 16.30 -29.43
C GLU A 31 39.17 15.70 -29.17
N ALA A 32 38.37 16.31 -28.29
CA ALA A 32 37.01 15.87 -28.02
C ALA A 32 36.08 16.03 -29.24
N HIS A 33 36.26 17.07 -30.06
CA HIS A 33 35.45 17.28 -31.26
C HIS A 33 35.82 16.32 -32.39
N ILE A 34 37.12 16.06 -32.60
CA ILE A 34 37.60 15.05 -33.56
C ILE A 34 37.11 13.65 -33.14
N PHE A 35 37.12 13.37 -31.84
CA PHE A 35 36.59 12.12 -31.29
C PHE A 35 35.07 11.99 -31.46
N LEU A 36 34.30 13.07 -31.28
CA LEU A 36 32.85 13.09 -31.51
C LEU A 36 32.49 12.88 -32.98
N GLU A 37 33.22 13.47 -33.93
CA GLU A 37 33.00 13.22 -35.36
C GLU A 37 33.33 11.77 -35.76
N GLN A 38 34.40 11.19 -35.19
CA GLN A 38 34.72 9.78 -35.37
C GLN A 38 33.66 8.85 -34.75
N LEU A 39 33.12 9.21 -33.57
CA LEU A 39 32.07 8.44 -32.91
C LEU A 39 30.76 8.46 -33.72
N VAL A 40 30.38 9.63 -34.26
CA VAL A 40 29.20 9.79 -35.14
C VAL A 40 29.39 9.01 -36.44
N SER A 41 30.58 9.03 -37.04
CA SER A 41 30.91 8.23 -38.23
C SER A 41 30.78 6.71 -38.01
N ILE A 42 30.98 6.23 -36.77
CA ILE A 42 30.91 4.80 -36.43
C ILE A 42 29.49 4.39 -36.01
N ILE A 43 28.79 5.24 -35.28
CA ILE A 43 27.47 4.93 -34.71
C ILE A 43 26.34 5.13 -35.73
N THR A 44 26.45 6.11 -36.63
CA THR A 44 25.39 6.42 -37.61
C THR A 44 25.09 5.24 -38.55
N PRO A 45 26.07 4.47 -39.09
CA PRO A 45 25.80 3.26 -39.85
C PRO A 45 25.16 2.14 -39.02
N LEU A 46 25.53 2.00 -37.73
CA LEU A 46 24.99 0.98 -36.82
C LEU A 46 23.52 1.21 -36.46
N ILE A 47 23.09 2.48 -36.38
CA ILE A 47 21.69 2.85 -36.12
C ILE A 47 20.85 2.75 -37.39
N LEU A 48 21.37 3.17 -38.55
CA LEU A 48 20.65 3.10 -39.83
C LEU A 48 20.42 1.65 -40.32
N HIS A 49 21.28 0.70 -39.94
CA HIS A 49 21.12 -0.70 -40.36
C HIS A 49 20.06 -1.49 -39.58
N ARG A 50 19.48 -0.92 -38.51
CA ARG A 50 18.41 -1.57 -37.71
C ARG A 50 17.02 -1.52 -38.37
N CYS A 51 16.89 -0.87 -39.53
CA CYS A 51 15.61 -0.74 -40.25
C CYS A 51 15.42 -1.70 -41.44
N HIS A 52 16.37 -2.57 -41.80
CA HIS A 52 16.13 -3.59 -42.83
C HIS A 52 16.79 -4.94 -42.51
N ARG A 53 16.03 -6.01 -42.76
CA ARG A 53 16.30 -7.42 -42.42
C ARG A 53 17.65 -7.94 -42.94
N SER A 54 18.19 -8.90 -42.19
CA SER A 54 19.32 -9.83 -42.44
C SER A 54 20.74 -9.29 -42.19
N LEU A 55 21.44 -9.93 -41.23
CA LEU A 55 22.88 -9.75 -40.97
C LEU A 55 23.70 -10.56 -42.00
N PRO A 56 24.72 -9.97 -42.67
CA PRO A 56 25.76 -10.74 -43.34
C PRO A 56 26.96 -11.00 -42.42
N THR A 57 27.57 -12.16 -42.62
CA THR A 57 28.67 -12.81 -41.87
C THR A 57 30.04 -12.10 -41.94
N LYS A 58 30.10 -10.76 -41.96
CA LYS A 58 31.37 -10.00 -42.12
C LYS A 58 31.72 -9.04 -40.97
N ILE A 59 31.07 -9.11 -39.81
CA ILE A 59 31.39 -8.26 -38.63
C ILE A 59 32.39 -8.93 -37.66
N ASN A 60 32.91 -10.12 -37.99
CA ASN A 60 33.76 -10.88 -37.05
C ASN A 60 35.28 -10.64 -37.13
N GLN A 61 35.77 -9.68 -37.92
CA GLN A 61 37.22 -9.39 -37.99
C GLN A 61 37.64 -7.99 -37.50
N SER A 62 36.71 -7.12 -37.12
CA SER A 62 37.04 -5.76 -36.65
C SER A 62 37.03 -5.60 -35.13
N LEU A 63 36.54 -6.60 -34.38
CA LEU A 63 36.47 -6.58 -32.91
C LEU A 63 37.76 -7.07 -32.21
N LEU A 64 38.67 -7.71 -32.94
CA LEU A 64 39.93 -8.24 -32.41
C LEU A 64 41.11 -7.24 -32.44
N ALA A 65 40.89 -6.01 -32.91
CA ALA A 65 41.92 -4.97 -32.99
C ALA A 65 41.68 -3.79 -32.05
N LEU A 66 40.90 -3.97 -30.98
CA LEU A 66 40.78 -2.95 -29.94
C LEU A 66 42.03 -2.97 -29.07
N SER A 67 42.82 -1.90 -29.13
CA SER A 67 44.06 -1.76 -28.37
C SER A 67 43.81 -1.98 -26.86
N PRO A 68 44.80 -2.44 -26.08
CA PRO A 68 44.67 -2.61 -24.62
C PRO A 68 44.19 -1.34 -23.89
N PHE A 69 44.34 -0.17 -24.53
CA PHE A 69 43.87 1.11 -24.03
C PHE A 69 42.34 1.25 -24.11
N VAL A 70 41.71 0.72 -25.15
CA VAL A 70 40.24 0.76 -25.34
C VAL A 70 39.56 -0.16 -24.33
N ILE A 71 40.10 -1.36 -24.12
CA ILE A 71 39.56 -2.30 -23.12
C ILE A 71 39.70 -1.71 -21.71
N ARG A 72 40.86 -1.11 -21.37
CA ARG A 72 41.05 -0.42 -20.08
C ARG A 72 40.12 0.78 -19.93
N PHE A 73 39.90 1.58 -20.99
CA PHE A 73 38.99 2.73 -20.93
C PHE A 73 37.53 2.30 -20.71
N PHE A 74 37.05 1.25 -21.38
CA PHE A 74 35.70 0.73 -21.15
C PHE A 74 35.55 0.10 -19.77
N SER A 75 36.56 -0.62 -19.25
CA SER A 75 36.54 -1.14 -17.88
C SER A 75 36.56 -0.02 -16.83
N SER A 76 37.32 1.05 -17.07
CA SER A 76 37.33 2.24 -16.21
C SER A 76 36.04 3.06 -16.31
N LEU A 77 35.38 3.09 -17.48
CA LEU A 77 34.09 3.76 -17.69
C LEU A 77 32.93 2.97 -17.07
N LEU A 78 32.98 1.63 -17.08
CA LEU A 78 32.07 0.77 -16.32
C LEU A 78 32.27 0.92 -14.82
N LEU A 79 33.52 1.02 -14.35
CA LEU A 79 33.81 1.37 -12.96
C LEU A 79 33.26 2.77 -12.63
N LEU A 80 33.46 3.76 -13.50
CA LEU A 80 32.92 5.11 -13.33
C LEU A 80 31.39 5.13 -13.34
N HIS A 81 30.72 4.30 -14.16
CA HIS A 81 29.25 4.16 -14.16
C HIS A 81 28.73 3.47 -12.89
N SER A 82 29.46 2.48 -12.37
CA SER A 82 29.14 1.85 -11.08
C SER A 82 29.42 2.73 -9.87
N LEU A 83 30.38 3.67 -10.00
CA LEU A 83 30.75 4.64 -8.97
C LEU A 83 30.05 5.99 -9.13
N LEU A 84 29.40 6.28 -10.26
CA LEU A 84 28.66 7.52 -10.49
C LEU A 84 27.49 7.69 -9.49
N PRO A 85 26.73 6.64 -9.13
CA PRO A 85 25.76 6.72 -8.03
C PRO A 85 26.42 7.04 -6.68
N LEU A 86 27.64 6.54 -6.44
CA LEU A 86 28.40 6.81 -5.21
C LEU A 86 29.04 8.22 -5.18
N LEU A 87 29.47 8.75 -6.34
CA LEU A 87 30.19 10.01 -6.46
C LEU A 87 29.27 11.22 -6.72
N MET A 88 28.13 11.01 -7.38
CA MET A 88 27.05 12.02 -7.47
C MET A 88 26.20 12.10 -6.19
N GLY A 89 26.45 11.21 -5.22
CA GLY A 89 25.95 11.29 -3.84
C GLY A 89 26.62 12.36 -2.97
N LYS A 90 27.12 13.46 -3.54
CA LYS A 90 27.62 14.61 -2.77
C LYS A 90 26.57 15.73 -2.74
N PHE A 91 25.89 15.80 -1.59
CA PHE A 91 25.08 16.90 -1.06
C PHE A 91 23.70 17.15 -1.69
N ARG A 92 22.89 16.10 -1.75
CA ARG A 92 21.54 16.19 -1.17
C ARG A 92 21.52 15.23 0.01
N LYS A 93 21.11 15.69 1.19
CA LYS A 93 20.85 14.80 2.33
C LYS A 93 19.77 13.84 1.84
N ALA A 94 20.14 12.60 1.49
CA ALA A 94 19.18 11.63 0.98
C ALA A 94 18.07 11.52 2.02
N GLU A 95 16.86 11.85 1.61
CA GLU A 95 15.67 11.75 2.45
C GLU A 95 15.55 10.27 2.82
N ARG A 96 15.75 9.94 4.10
CA ARG A 96 15.72 8.56 4.58
C ARG A 96 14.28 8.06 4.50
N CYS A 97 13.94 7.39 3.42
CA CYS A 97 12.64 6.78 3.22
C CYS A 97 12.62 5.37 3.81
N ILE A 98 11.42 4.88 4.08
CA ILE A 98 11.17 3.48 4.43
C ILE A 98 10.28 2.88 3.34
N SER A 99 10.39 1.58 3.11
CA SER A 99 9.56 0.88 2.14
C SER A 99 8.83 -0.29 2.77
N CYS A 100 7.62 -0.55 2.29
CA CYS A 100 6.80 -1.66 2.73
C CYS A 100 6.23 -2.41 1.53
N THR A 101 6.40 -3.73 1.49
CA THR A 101 5.78 -4.62 0.51
C THR A 101 4.67 -5.44 1.17
N THR A 102 3.52 -5.57 0.53
CA THR A 102 2.50 -6.59 0.85
C THR A 102 2.32 -7.54 -0.32
N PHE A 103 2.25 -8.85 -0.04
CA PHE A 103 2.10 -9.85 -1.09
C PHE A 103 1.43 -11.15 -0.59
N ASN A 104 0.25 -11.47 -1.13
CA ASN A 104 -0.32 -12.80 -1.00
C ASN A 104 0.42 -13.75 -1.96
N ILE A 105 1.19 -14.69 -1.39
CA ILE A 105 2.10 -15.54 -2.17
C ILE A 105 1.44 -16.81 -2.73
N LEU A 106 0.14 -16.99 -2.50
CA LEU A 106 -0.64 -18.17 -2.88
C LEU A 106 0.00 -19.48 -2.38
N ALA A 107 -0.50 -20.00 -1.26
CA ALA A 107 0.07 -21.21 -0.66
C ALA A 107 0.06 -22.37 -1.67
N PRO A 108 1.13 -23.18 -1.79
CA PRO A 108 1.16 -24.33 -2.71
C PRO A 108 0.00 -25.33 -2.51
N ILE A 109 -0.55 -25.41 -1.30
CA ILE A 109 -1.74 -26.23 -0.99
C ILE A 109 -3.05 -25.71 -1.60
N TYR A 110 -3.08 -24.46 -2.05
CA TYR A 110 -4.24 -23.84 -2.69
C TYR A 110 -4.07 -23.68 -4.20
N LYS A 111 -2.82 -23.54 -4.69
CA LYS A 111 -2.54 -23.39 -6.11
C LYS A 111 -2.92 -24.67 -6.88
N ARG A 112 -3.92 -24.53 -7.76
CA ARG A 112 -4.38 -25.59 -8.66
C ARG A 112 -3.48 -25.64 -9.89
N LEU A 113 -3.14 -26.85 -10.34
CA LEU A 113 -2.32 -27.05 -11.55
C LEU A 113 -3.15 -27.47 -12.76
N ASP A 114 -4.35 -27.99 -12.52
CA ASP A 114 -5.25 -28.47 -13.55
C ASP A 114 -6.62 -27.79 -13.38
N HIS A 115 -7.21 -27.38 -14.51
CA HIS A 115 -8.53 -26.75 -14.54
C HIS A 115 -9.67 -27.78 -14.44
N GLU A 116 -9.46 -28.99 -14.95
CA GLU A 116 -10.40 -30.11 -14.92
C GLU A 116 -10.25 -30.91 -13.62
N ASP A 117 -9.01 -31.24 -13.23
CA ASP A 117 -8.74 -31.91 -11.95
C ASP A 117 -8.51 -30.92 -10.80
N GLN A 118 -9.63 -30.56 -10.18
CA GLN A 118 -9.65 -29.71 -9.00
C GLN A 118 -8.95 -30.30 -7.76
N SER A 119 -8.48 -31.54 -7.76
CA SER A 119 -7.71 -32.13 -6.65
C SER A 119 -6.19 -31.95 -6.81
N CYS A 120 -5.73 -31.69 -8.03
CA CYS A 120 -4.32 -31.50 -8.33
C CYS A 120 -3.81 -30.17 -7.75
N ARG A 121 -2.79 -30.25 -6.90
CA ARG A 121 -2.23 -29.09 -6.17
C ARG A 121 -0.72 -28.98 -6.38
N GLU A 122 -0.22 -27.76 -6.42
CA GLU A 122 1.22 -27.51 -6.52
C GLU A 122 1.99 -28.15 -5.35
N SER A 123 1.41 -28.22 -4.16
CA SER A 123 1.98 -28.89 -2.98
C SER A 123 2.37 -30.35 -3.21
N GLN A 124 1.76 -31.04 -4.18
CA GLN A 124 2.09 -32.43 -4.55
C GLN A 124 3.41 -32.55 -5.32
N TYR A 125 3.95 -31.44 -5.85
CA TYR A 125 5.10 -31.41 -6.75
C TYR A 125 6.20 -30.49 -6.22
N LYS A 126 7.15 -31.06 -5.46
CA LYS A 126 8.26 -30.32 -4.84
C LYS A 126 9.00 -29.38 -5.77
N ALA A 127 9.35 -29.83 -6.97
CA ALA A 127 10.07 -29.01 -7.93
C ALA A 127 9.33 -27.72 -8.30
N TYR A 128 7.99 -27.76 -8.34
CA TYR A 128 7.16 -26.64 -8.79
C TYR A 128 7.06 -25.58 -7.70
N TRP A 129 6.59 -25.96 -6.51
CA TRP A 129 6.49 -24.99 -5.42
C TRP A 129 7.85 -24.46 -5.00
N LEU A 130 8.91 -25.28 -5.01
CA LEU A 130 10.25 -24.82 -4.65
C LEU A 130 10.74 -23.76 -5.65
N SER A 131 10.65 -24.02 -6.96
CA SER A 131 11.10 -23.07 -7.98
C SER A 131 10.30 -21.76 -7.96
N ARG A 132 8.98 -21.84 -7.77
CA ARG A 132 8.12 -20.64 -7.69
C ARG A 132 8.46 -19.79 -6.47
N ASN A 133 8.58 -20.40 -5.30
CA ASN A 133 8.86 -19.67 -4.07
C ASN A 133 10.30 -19.12 -4.03
N GLN A 134 11.27 -19.77 -4.67
CA GLN A 134 12.60 -19.18 -4.89
C GLN A 134 12.51 -17.87 -5.68
N LYS A 135 11.76 -17.85 -6.78
CA LYS A 135 11.54 -16.63 -7.59
C LYS A 135 10.81 -15.54 -6.81
N ILE A 136 9.86 -15.92 -5.95
CA ILE A 136 9.18 -14.96 -5.05
C ILE A 136 10.19 -14.33 -4.11
N ILE A 137 11.03 -15.13 -3.44
CA ILE A 137 12.06 -14.61 -2.52
C ILE A 137 13.08 -13.75 -3.26
N ASP A 138 13.56 -14.19 -4.43
CA ASP A 138 14.47 -13.41 -5.27
C ASP A 138 13.88 -12.03 -5.54
N ARG A 139 12.60 -11.98 -5.92
CA ARG A 139 11.91 -10.72 -6.15
C ARG A 139 11.80 -9.85 -4.90
N LEU A 140 11.39 -10.42 -3.76
CA LEU A 140 11.30 -9.68 -2.50
C LEU A 140 12.66 -9.08 -2.10
N LEU A 141 13.75 -9.80 -2.37
CA LEU A 141 15.12 -9.35 -2.10
C LEU A 141 15.62 -8.35 -3.14
N GLU A 142 15.16 -8.39 -4.39
CA GLU A 142 15.43 -7.33 -5.38
C GLU A 142 14.75 -6.01 -4.97
N ASP A 143 13.49 -6.08 -4.51
CA ASP A 143 12.74 -4.89 -4.06
C ASP A 143 13.31 -4.28 -2.77
N CYS A 144 14.10 -5.04 -1.99
CA CYS A 144 14.82 -4.58 -0.78
C CYS A 144 13.95 -3.80 0.22
N SER A 145 12.68 -4.19 0.39
CA SER A 145 11.76 -3.41 1.24
C SER A 145 12.14 -3.43 2.70
N SER A 146 12.01 -2.31 3.43
CA SER A 146 12.29 -2.28 4.88
C SER A 146 11.38 -3.20 5.68
N ILE A 147 10.14 -3.39 5.20
CA ILE A 147 9.11 -4.24 5.78
C ILE A 147 8.51 -5.10 4.66
N ILE A 148 8.32 -6.39 4.91
CA ILE A 148 7.68 -7.34 3.99
C ILE A 148 6.54 -8.04 4.73
N CYS A 149 5.32 -7.91 4.24
CA CYS A 149 4.11 -8.52 4.79
C CYS A 149 3.55 -9.55 3.80
N LEU A 150 3.66 -10.83 4.12
CA LEU A 150 3.20 -11.93 3.29
C LEU A 150 1.92 -12.56 3.83
N GLN A 151 1.02 -12.92 2.91
CA GLN A 151 -0.19 -13.71 3.17
C GLN A 151 -0.10 -15.05 2.44
N GLU A 152 -0.86 -16.06 2.92
CA GLU A 152 -0.86 -17.42 2.40
C GLU A 152 0.53 -18.09 2.36
N VAL A 153 1.35 -17.84 3.38
CA VAL A 153 2.60 -18.58 3.56
C VAL A 153 2.26 -19.99 4.03
N TRP A 154 2.75 -21.02 3.34
CA TRP A 154 2.47 -22.41 3.70
C TRP A 154 3.29 -22.87 4.92
N LEU A 155 2.89 -22.38 6.09
CA LEU A 155 3.56 -22.62 7.37
C LEU A 155 3.53 -24.08 7.83
N GLY A 156 2.62 -24.90 7.29
CA GLY A 156 2.58 -26.34 7.50
C GLY A 156 3.68 -27.13 6.78
N ASN A 157 4.54 -26.48 5.99
CA ASN A 157 5.69 -27.09 5.33
C ASN A 157 7.00 -26.49 5.85
N GLU A 158 7.73 -27.24 6.69
CA GLU A 158 8.98 -26.78 7.31
C GLU A 158 10.04 -26.39 6.29
N GLU A 159 10.17 -27.12 5.17
CA GLU A 159 11.17 -26.82 4.15
C GLU A 159 10.93 -25.46 3.46
N LEU A 160 9.67 -25.13 3.16
CA LEU A 160 9.31 -23.81 2.61
C LEU A 160 9.57 -22.71 3.66
N VAL A 161 9.18 -22.94 4.92
CA VAL A 161 9.42 -21.97 6.00
C VAL A 161 10.92 -21.71 6.18
N ASP A 162 11.73 -22.75 6.26
CA ASP A 162 13.20 -22.66 6.40
C ASP A 162 13.82 -21.89 5.23
N MET A 163 13.31 -22.09 4.01
CA MET A 163 13.79 -21.36 2.84
C MET A 163 13.54 -19.84 2.96
N TYR A 164 12.34 -19.42 3.39
CA TYR A 164 12.03 -18.01 3.61
C TYR A 164 12.82 -17.43 4.79
N GLU A 165 12.84 -18.12 5.94
CA GLU A 165 13.54 -17.64 7.14
C GLU A 165 15.04 -17.53 6.92
N LYS A 166 15.66 -18.51 6.27
CA LYS A 166 17.10 -18.47 5.96
C LYS A 166 17.42 -17.34 4.99
N ARG A 167 16.71 -17.25 3.86
CA ARG A 167 17.07 -16.27 2.83
C ARG A 167 16.79 -14.83 3.23
N LEU A 168 15.68 -14.58 3.92
CA LEU A 168 15.40 -13.26 4.50
C LEU A 168 16.36 -12.97 5.67
N GLY A 169 16.66 -13.96 6.51
CA GLY A 169 17.63 -13.83 7.60
C GLY A 169 19.03 -13.47 7.12
N ASP A 170 19.55 -14.17 6.10
CA ASP A 170 20.84 -13.92 5.46
C ASP A 170 20.89 -12.50 4.84
N ALA A 171 19.73 -11.98 4.43
CA ALA A 171 19.57 -10.61 3.92
C ALA A 171 19.30 -9.56 5.01
N GLY A 172 19.40 -9.91 6.30
CA GLY A 172 19.32 -8.95 7.41
C GLY A 172 17.93 -8.74 8.00
N TYR A 173 16.93 -9.56 7.64
CA TYR A 173 15.58 -9.47 8.20
C TYR A 173 15.42 -10.23 9.52
N ILE A 174 14.45 -9.78 10.33
CA ILE A 174 13.83 -10.57 11.41
C ILE A 174 12.41 -10.90 10.95
N SER A 175 12.05 -12.18 10.99
CA SER A 175 10.73 -12.66 10.54
C SER A 175 9.86 -13.12 11.70
N PHE A 176 8.56 -12.83 11.60
CA PHE A 176 7.51 -13.24 12.53
C PHE A 176 6.45 -14.00 11.76
N LYS A 177 6.12 -15.23 12.19
CA LYS A 177 5.14 -16.10 11.52
C LYS A 177 3.91 -16.33 12.39
N LEU A 178 2.74 -16.39 11.77
CA LEU A 178 1.48 -16.66 12.45
C LEU A 178 0.60 -17.58 11.60
N ALA A 179 0.45 -18.83 12.05
CA ALA A 179 -0.46 -19.78 11.43
C ALA A 179 -1.91 -19.46 11.78
N ARG A 180 -2.81 -19.77 10.85
CA ARG A 180 -4.25 -19.78 11.13
C ARG A 180 -4.57 -20.87 12.15
N ALA A 181 -5.52 -20.60 13.05
CA ALA A 181 -5.83 -21.50 14.16
C ALA A 181 -6.51 -22.81 13.73
N ASN A 182 -7.14 -22.85 12.56
CA ASN A 182 -7.92 -24.00 12.09
C ASN A 182 -7.11 -25.05 11.30
N ASN A 183 -5.78 -25.09 11.47
CA ASN A 183 -4.88 -26.05 10.80
C ASN A 183 -5.01 -26.11 9.27
N ARG A 184 -5.43 -25.00 8.64
CA ARG A 184 -5.48 -24.88 7.17
C ARG A 184 -4.11 -24.99 6.49
N GLY A 185 -3.04 -24.87 7.27
CA GLY A 185 -1.66 -25.03 6.81
C GLY A 185 -1.00 -23.73 6.32
N ASP A 186 -1.78 -22.68 6.08
CA ASP A 186 -1.26 -21.36 5.71
C ASP A 186 -1.27 -20.35 6.87
N GLY A 187 -0.65 -19.20 6.65
CA GLY A 187 -0.66 -18.08 7.58
C GLY A 187 0.04 -16.85 7.06
N LEU A 188 0.49 -16.02 8.00
CA LEU A 188 1.15 -14.74 7.74
C LEU A 188 2.64 -14.84 8.05
N LEU A 189 3.45 -14.10 7.31
CA LEU A 189 4.84 -13.82 7.64
C LEU A 189 5.09 -12.32 7.52
N THR A 190 5.64 -11.71 8.56
CA THR A 190 6.08 -10.31 8.54
C THR A 190 7.59 -10.27 8.77
N ALA A 191 8.34 -9.71 7.84
CA ALA A 191 9.79 -9.54 7.90
C ALA A 191 10.17 -8.06 8.01
N VAL A 192 11.07 -7.73 8.93
CA VAL A 192 11.52 -6.36 9.22
C VAL A 192 13.05 -6.29 9.14
N HIS A 193 13.57 -5.34 8.37
CA HIS A 193 15.01 -5.18 8.17
C HIS A 193 15.69 -4.56 9.40
N ARG A 194 16.73 -5.23 9.93
CA ARG A 194 17.38 -4.87 11.21
C ARG A 194 18.11 -3.52 11.16
N ASP A 195 18.61 -3.13 9.99
CA ASP A 195 19.30 -1.85 9.85
C ASP A 195 18.34 -0.66 9.77
N THR A 196 17.05 -0.92 9.55
CA THR A 196 16.01 0.12 9.51
C THR A 196 15.27 0.21 10.83
N PHE A 197 14.88 -0.93 11.39
CA PHE A 197 13.98 -0.98 12.54
C PHE A 197 14.43 -1.96 13.62
N LYS A 198 14.25 -1.53 14.86
CA LYS A 198 14.20 -2.39 16.03
C LYS A 198 12.75 -2.75 16.30
N VAL A 199 12.45 -4.03 16.46
CA VAL A 199 11.13 -4.47 16.91
C VAL A 199 11.04 -4.28 18.43
N VAL A 200 10.09 -3.45 18.87
CA VAL A 200 9.84 -3.14 20.28
C VAL A 200 8.93 -4.20 20.91
N ASN A 201 7.85 -4.56 20.21
CA ASN A 201 6.92 -5.59 20.65
C ASN A 201 6.18 -6.19 19.44
N TYR A 202 5.52 -7.31 19.65
CA TYR A 202 4.71 -8.01 18.65
C TYR A 202 3.52 -8.69 19.33
N LYS A 203 2.35 -8.65 18.67
CA LYS A 203 1.10 -9.24 19.16
C LYS A 203 0.37 -9.95 18.03
N ASN A 204 -0.15 -11.15 18.32
CA ASN A 204 -1.01 -11.90 17.42
C ASN A 204 -2.47 -11.65 17.72
N LEU A 205 -3.28 -11.59 16.67
CA LEU A 205 -4.72 -11.58 16.73
C LEU A 205 -5.25 -12.82 16.03
N HIS A 206 -6.21 -13.49 16.66
CA HIS A 206 -6.87 -14.67 16.15
C HIS A 206 -8.37 -14.42 16.10
N PHE A 207 -8.96 -14.47 14.90
CA PHE A 207 -10.42 -14.36 14.73
C PHE A 207 -11.05 -15.75 14.80
N ASN A 208 -10.82 -16.45 15.92
CA ASN A 208 -11.23 -17.86 16.11
C ASN A 208 -12.75 -18.02 16.09
N ASP A 209 -13.46 -17.00 16.58
CA ASP A 209 -14.91 -17.04 16.68
C ASP A 209 -15.59 -16.72 15.34
N PHE A 210 -14.85 -16.17 14.36
CA PHE A 210 -15.41 -15.81 13.06
C PHE A 210 -14.38 -15.75 11.92
N GLY A 211 -14.55 -16.66 10.95
CA GLY A 211 -13.81 -16.66 9.68
C GLY A 211 -12.42 -17.29 9.71
N ASP A 212 -11.93 -17.74 10.88
CA ASP A 212 -10.64 -18.41 11.06
C ASP A 212 -9.46 -17.67 10.41
N ARG A 213 -9.44 -16.36 10.55
CA ARG A 213 -8.37 -15.50 10.05
C ARG A 213 -7.47 -15.04 11.20
N VAL A 214 -6.38 -14.38 10.84
CA VAL A 214 -5.39 -13.90 11.80
C VAL A 214 -4.86 -12.52 11.38
N ALA A 215 -4.27 -11.80 12.32
CA ALA A 215 -3.48 -10.61 12.05
C ALA A 215 -2.23 -10.56 12.95
N GLN A 216 -1.17 -9.92 12.46
CA GLN A 216 0.07 -9.68 13.21
C GLN A 216 0.26 -8.18 13.40
N LEU A 217 0.35 -7.72 14.64
CA LEU A 217 0.70 -6.34 14.99
C LEU A 217 2.16 -6.29 15.45
N LEU A 218 2.97 -5.47 14.79
CA LEU A 218 4.35 -5.18 15.17
C LEU A 218 4.47 -3.72 15.57
N HIS A 219 5.05 -3.47 16.73
CA HIS A 219 5.48 -2.14 17.15
C HIS A 219 6.98 -2.02 16.89
N VAL A 220 7.37 -1.10 16.03
CA VAL A 220 8.77 -0.89 15.63
C VAL A 220 9.25 0.52 15.92
N GLU A 221 10.55 0.64 16.14
CA GLU A 221 11.27 1.90 16.34
C GLU A 221 12.40 2.02 15.32
N SER A 222 12.53 3.18 14.68
CA SER A 222 13.64 3.42 13.75
C SER A 222 14.99 3.31 14.47
N VAL A 223 15.92 2.53 13.93
CA VAL A 223 17.28 2.38 14.50
C VAL A 223 18.09 3.67 14.31
N VAL A 224 17.80 4.42 13.23
CA VAL A 224 18.49 5.66 12.91
C VAL A 224 17.47 6.79 12.83
N PRO A 225 17.61 7.85 13.65
CA PRO A 225 16.71 8.99 13.56
C PRO A 225 16.69 9.57 12.13
N PHE A 226 15.50 9.69 11.55
CA PHE A 226 15.28 10.31 10.24
C PHE A 226 15.76 11.77 10.21
N TRP A 227 15.72 12.45 11.37
CA TRP A 227 16.28 13.78 11.56
C TRP A 227 17.37 13.76 12.63
N SER A 228 18.56 14.22 12.25
CA SER A 228 19.61 14.58 13.21
C SER A 228 19.30 15.98 13.74
N TYR A 229 18.57 16.09 14.86
CA TYR A 229 18.38 17.38 15.51
C TYR A 229 19.71 17.86 16.08
N ARG A 230 20.17 19.05 15.67
CA ARG A 230 21.44 19.66 16.11
C ARG A 230 21.25 20.73 17.19
N ASN A 231 20.07 20.83 17.81
CA ASN A 231 19.77 21.80 18.87
C ASN A 231 19.29 21.10 20.15
N ASN A 232 20.00 21.36 21.24
CA ASN A 232 19.98 20.65 22.52
C ASN A 232 18.71 20.78 23.39
N ASN A 233 17.60 21.35 22.91
CA ASN A 233 16.45 21.70 23.76
C ASN A 233 15.07 21.18 23.27
N SER A 234 15.03 20.05 22.56
CA SER A 234 13.77 19.32 22.35
C SER A 234 13.99 17.83 22.57
N SER A 235 13.15 17.23 23.40
CA SER A 235 13.06 15.78 23.57
C SER A 235 13.05 15.10 22.21
N SER A 236 13.95 14.14 21.98
CA SER A 236 13.99 13.43 20.70
C SER A 236 12.66 12.71 20.51
N ILE A 237 11.86 13.12 19.53
CA ILE A 237 10.64 12.42 19.16
C ILE A 237 11.04 10.98 18.79
N LYS A 238 10.57 10.00 19.56
CA LYS A 238 10.79 8.59 19.24
C LYS A 238 10.06 8.28 17.94
N GLN A 239 10.78 7.75 16.96
CA GLN A 239 10.24 7.45 15.65
C GLN A 239 9.73 6.01 15.64
N GLN A 240 8.59 5.86 16.29
CA GLN A 240 7.87 4.60 16.44
C GLN A 240 6.66 4.55 15.51
N MET A 241 6.28 3.35 15.10
CA MET A 241 5.05 3.12 14.33
C MET A 241 4.50 1.72 14.61
N LEU A 242 3.23 1.55 14.29
CA LEU A 242 2.58 0.24 14.29
C LEU A 242 2.44 -0.26 12.85
N ILE A 243 2.79 -1.51 12.64
CA ILE A 243 2.66 -2.22 11.37
C ILE A 243 1.75 -3.40 11.60
N LEU A 244 0.73 -3.57 10.76
CA LEU A 244 -0.15 -4.71 10.80
C LEU A 244 -0.10 -5.48 9.49
N ASN A 245 -0.08 -6.82 9.56
CA ASN A 245 -0.27 -7.71 8.43
C ASN A 245 -1.54 -8.55 8.66
N THR A 246 -2.41 -8.67 7.67
CA THR A 246 -3.59 -9.54 7.74
C THR A 246 -3.99 -10.13 6.39
N HIS A 247 -4.87 -11.13 6.42
CA HIS A 247 -5.55 -11.70 5.27
C HIS A 247 -7.01 -11.95 5.66
N LEU A 248 -7.90 -11.05 5.23
CA LEU A 248 -9.32 -11.09 5.58
C LEU A 248 -10.06 -12.27 4.92
N LEU A 249 -11.25 -12.58 5.41
CA LEU A 249 -12.05 -13.69 4.90
C LEU A 249 -12.43 -13.50 3.43
N PHE A 250 -12.05 -14.47 2.59
CA PHE A 250 -12.40 -14.49 1.17
C PHE A 250 -13.92 -14.35 0.93
N PRO A 251 -14.36 -13.49 -0.01
CA PRO A 251 -15.77 -13.17 -0.22
C PRO A 251 -16.48 -14.22 -1.08
N HIS A 252 -16.72 -15.42 -0.54
CA HIS A 252 -17.50 -16.45 -1.25
C HIS A 252 -18.96 -16.03 -1.48
N ASP A 253 -19.50 -15.24 -0.56
CA ASP A 253 -20.85 -14.71 -0.56
C ASP A 253 -20.83 -13.29 0.05
N TYR A 254 -21.74 -12.43 -0.38
CA TYR A 254 -21.93 -11.08 0.14
C TYR A 254 -22.30 -11.09 1.63
N SER A 255 -23.02 -12.11 2.11
CA SER A 255 -23.33 -12.29 3.54
C SER A 255 -22.07 -12.29 4.43
N LEU A 256 -20.92 -12.72 3.90
CA LEU A 256 -19.64 -12.73 4.62
C LEU A 256 -19.00 -11.33 4.76
N CYS A 257 -19.60 -10.29 4.18
CA CYS A 257 -19.11 -8.91 4.33
C CYS A 257 -19.12 -8.46 5.78
N ILE A 258 -20.15 -8.81 6.55
CA ILE A 258 -20.22 -8.46 7.97
C ILE A 258 -19.05 -9.06 8.76
N ILE A 259 -18.66 -10.30 8.43
CA ILE A 259 -17.51 -10.98 9.06
C ILE A 259 -16.22 -10.23 8.76
N ARG A 260 -15.98 -9.84 7.50
CA ARG A 260 -14.80 -9.03 7.16
C ARG A 260 -14.81 -7.69 7.88
N LEU A 261 -15.95 -7.01 7.97
CA LEU A 261 -16.06 -5.79 8.74
C LEU A 261 -15.67 -6.05 10.21
N ARG A 262 -16.17 -7.12 10.85
CA ARG A 262 -15.82 -7.45 12.24
C ARG A 262 -14.32 -7.69 12.41
N GLN A 263 -13.69 -8.37 11.45
CA GLN A 263 -12.23 -8.57 11.44
C GLN A 263 -11.50 -7.23 11.45
N VAL A 264 -11.96 -6.27 10.64
CA VAL A 264 -11.39 -4.90 10.64
C VAL A 264 -11.67 -4.19 11.97
N TYR A 265 -12.89 -4.31 12.51
CA TYR A 265 -13.25 -3.70 13.79
C TYR A 265 -12.33 -4.18 14.92
N GLU A 266 -12.13 -5.49 15.05
CA GLU A 266 -11.25 -6.05 16.07
C GLU A 266 -9.78 -5.69 15.85
N ILE A 267 -9.33 -5.59 14.60
CA ILE A 267 -7.98 -5.07 14.29
C ILE A 267 -7.82 -3.66 14.85
N LEU A 268 -8.77 -2.77 14.56
CA LEU A 268 -8.70 -1.38 15.00
C LEU A 268 -8.85 -1.25 16.52
N GLN A 269 -9.75 -2.02 17.13
CA GLN A 269 -9.90 -2.10 18.58
C GLN A 269 -8.61 -2.59 19.25
N CYS A 270 -7.97 -3.62 18.70
CA CYS A 270 -6.70 -4.12 19.22
C CYS A 270 -5.60 -3.05 19.13
N ILE A 271 -5.58 -2.24 18.07
CA ILE A 271 -4.62 -1.13 17.94
C ILE A 271 -4.87 -0.08 19.02
N GLU A 272 -6.13 0.33 19.23
CA GLU A 272 -6.51 1.29 20.28
C GLU A 272 -6.14 0.78 21.67
N SER A 273 -6.55 -0.43 22.02
CA SER A 273 -6.21 -1.04 23.31
C SER A 273 -4.70 -1.22 23.48
N TYR A 274 -3.97 -1.58 22.41
CA TYR A 274 -2.51 -1.71 22.48
C TYR A 274 -1.83 -0.36 22.76
N GLN A 275 -2.29 0.71 22.11
CA GLN A 275 -1.80 2.07 22.35
C GLN A 275 -2.07 2.52 23.79
N GLU A 276 -3.26 2.26 24.31
CA GLU A 276 -3.64 2.59 25.70
C GLU A 276 -2.82 1.80 26.73
N GLU A 277 -2.76 0.46 26.57
CA GLU A 277 -2.03 -0.45 27.46
C GLU A 277 -0.55 -0.06 27.59
N HIS A 278 0.06 0.34 26.47
CA HIS A 278 1.47 0.72 26.40
C HIS A 278 1.71 2.22 26.54
N LYS A 279 0.66 3.02 26.81
CA LYS A 279 0.71 4.49 26.96
C LYS A 279 1.43 5.18 25.81
N LEU A 280 1.14 4.74 24.59
CA LEU A 280 1.78 5.22 23.37
C LEU A 280 1.21 6.58 22.98
N SER A 281 2.07 7.53 22.66
CA SER A 281 1.65 8.76 21.99
C SER A 281 1.10 8.45 20.60
N PRO A 282 0.21 9.30 20.04
CA PRO A 282 -0.23 9.18 18.65
C PRO A 282 0.98 9.00 17.71
N MET A 283 0.95 7.92 16.94
CA MET A 283 2.02 7.52 16.02
C MET A 283 1.45 7.00 14.70
N PRO A 284 2.26 6.89 13.64
CA PRO A 284 1.80 6.34 12.37
C PRO A 284 1.42 4.87 12.50
N ILE A 285 0.37 4.49 11.78
CA ILE A 285 -0.11 3.12 11.66
C ILE A 285 -0.12 2.75 10.17
N ILE A 286 0.52 1.62 9.85
CA ILE A 286 0.55 1.04 8.51
C ILE A 286 -0.18 -0.30 8.56
N LEU A 287 -1.25 -0.47 7.76
CA LEU A 287 -1.97 -1.74 7.67
C LEU A 287 -1.76 -2.35 6.28
N CYS A 288 -1.12 -3.51 6.24
CA CYS A 288 -0.83 -4.28 5.04
C CYS A 288 -1.70 -5.52 4.98
N GLY A 289 -2.04 -5.96 3.78
CA GLY A 289 -2.67 -7.26 3.61
C GLY A 289 -3.46 -7.42 2.33
N ASP A 290 -3.95 -8.65 2.17
CA ASP A 290 -5.09 -8.96 1.31
C ASP A 290 -6.38 -8.71 2.10
N TRP A 291 -7.07 -7.63 1.74
CA TRP A 291 -8.29 -7.19 2.42
C TRP A 291 -9.53 -7.88 1.88
N ASN A 292 -9.40 -8.66 0.79
CA ASN A 292 -10.52 -9.38 0.18
C ASN A 292 -11.76 -8.49 -0.06
N GLY A 293 -11.52 -7.21 -0.35
CA GLY A 293 -12.52 -6.17 -0.51
C GLY A 293 -11.97 -5.05 -1.36
N SER A 294 -12.69 -4.70 -2.43
CA SER A 294 -12.25 -3.66 -3.34
C SER A 294 -12.54 -2.26 -2.81
N LYS A 295 -12.06 -1.25 -3.54
CA LYS A 295 -12.33 0.17 -3.30
C LYS A 295 -13.81 0.51 -3.17
N LYS A 296 -14.68 -0.24 -3.86
CA LYS A 296 -16.14 -0.05 -3.79
C LYS A 296 -16.79 -0.71 -2.56
N GLY A 297 -16.09 -1.65 -1.94
CA GLY A 297 -16.59 -2.47 -0.84
C GLY A 297 -16.64 -1.76 0.50
N HIS A 298 -17.41 -2.32 1.43
CA HIS A 298 -17.62 -1.74 2.78
C HIS A 298 -16.36 -1.73 3.63
N VAL A 299 -15.46 -2.71 3.47
CA VAL A 299 -14.15 -2.72 4.18
C VAL A 299 -13.32 -1.49 3.85
N TYR A 300 -13.17 -1.15 2.56
CA TYR A 300 -12.43 0.04 2.14
C TYR A 300 -13.04 1.29 2.77
N LYS A 301 -14.36 1.44 2.65
CA LYS A 301 -15.07 2.63 3.12
C LYS A 301 -15.08 2.76 4.64
N PHE A 302 -15.09 1.65 5.38
CA PHE A 302 -14.92 1.63 6.84
C PHE A 302 -13.53 2.11 7.26
N LEU A 303 -12.47 1.66 6.59
CA LEU A 303 -11.11 2.17 6.86
C LEU A 303 -10.98 3.66 6.53
N ARG A 304 -11.59 4.11 5.41
CA ARG A 304 -11.66 5.54 5.07
C ARG A 304 -12.36 6.37 6.14
N SER A 305 -13.46 5.87 6.72
CA SER A 305 -14.18 6.60 7.78
C SER A 305 -13.39 6.71 9.09
N GLN A 306 -12.38 5.85 9.26
CA GLN A 306 -11.39 5.86 10.35
C GLN A 306 -10.12 6.67 10.01
N GLY A 307 -10.11 7.38 8.88
CA GLY A 307 -9.05 8.32 8.48
C GLY A 307 -7.89 7.69 7.71
N PHE A 308 -7.89 6.36 7.51
CA PHE A 308 -6.88 5.68 6.72
C PHE A 308 -6.94 6.11 5.25
N VAL A 309 -5.79 6.18 4.60
CA VAL A 309 -5.68 6.42 3.16
C VAL A 309 -5.00 5.24 2.48
N SER A 310 -5.46 4.90 1.27
CA SER A 310 -4.75 3.95 0.42
C SER A 310 -3.47 4.60 -0.06
N SER A 311 -2.32 4.00 0.26
CA SER A 311 -1.04 4.58 -0.12
C SER A 311 -0.85 4.55 -1.65
N TYR A 312 -1.33 3.51 -2.33
CA TYR A 312 -1.30 3.45 -3.79
C TYR A 312 -2.10 4.58 -4.43
N ASP A 313 -3.33 4.79 -3.96
CA ASP A 313 -4.18 5.87 -4.48
C ASP A 313 -3.58 7.25 -4.16
N THR A 314 -2.96 7.40 -2.98
CA THR A 314 -2.30 8.65 -2.57
C THR A 314 -1.11 8.99 -3.49
N ALA A 315 -0.26 8.02 -3.80
CA ALA A 315 0.89 8.21 -4.69
C ALA A 315 0.48 8.59 -6.12
N HIS A 316 -0.63 8.03 -6.60
CA HIS A 316 -1.14 8.23 -7.96
C HIS A 316 -2.21 9.31 -8.08
N GLN A 317 -2.56 9.98 -6.98
CA GLN A 317 -3.60 11.01 -6.92
C GLN A 317 -4.97 10.49 -7.38
N TYR A 318 -5.30 9.24 -7.04
CA TYR A 318 -6.61 8.65 -7.30
C TYR A 318 -7.59 9.01 -6.19
N THR A 319 -8.81 9.30 -6.62
CA THR A 319 -9.95 9.67 -5.76
C THR A 319 -10.76 8.43 -5.40
N ASP A 320 -11.68 8.55 -4.44
CA ASP A 320 -12.59 7.44 -4.07
C ASP A 320 -13.76 7.24 -5.08
N SER A 321 -13.69 7.90 -6.24
CA SER A 321 -14.72 7.83 -7.28
C SER A 321 -14.76 6.47 -7.97
N ASP A 322 -15.92 6.15 -8.54
CA ASP A 322 -16.13 4.94 -9.33
C ASP A 322 -15.23 4.86 -10.58
N ALA A 323 -14.83 6.01 -11.12
CA ALA A 323 -13.94 6.09 -12.28
C ALA A 323 -12.52 5.62 -11.95
N ASP A 324 -12.08 5.83 -10.71
CA ASP A 324 -10.74 5.45 -10.26
C ASP A 324 -10.68 4.04 -9.67
N ALA A 325 -11.84 3.43 -9.38
CA ALA A 325 -11.93 2.14 -8.70
C ALA A 325 -11.35 0.93 -9.47
N HIS A 326 -11.17 1.07 -10.79
CA HIS A 326 -10.69 0.00 -11.67
C HIS A 326 -9.37 0.35 -12.37
N LYS A 327 -8.71 1.45 -11.97
CA LYS A 327 -7.46 1.90 -12.61
C LYS A 327 -6.31 0.92 -12.38
N TRP A 328 -6.36 0.18 -11.28
CA TRP A 328 -5.39 -0.85 -10.94
C TRP A 328 -6.10 -2.09 -10.39
N VAL A 329 -5.43 -3.23 -10.51
CA VAL A 329 -5.85 -4.52 -9.94
C VAL A 329 -4.69 -5.15 -9.19
N SER A 330 -4.97 -6.08 -8.29
CA SER A 330 -3.94 -6.80 -7.55
C SER A 330 -4.22 -8.29 -7.42
N HIS A 331 -5.40 -8.78 -7.80
CA HIS A 331 -5.75 -10.19 -7.73
C HIS A 331 -6.53 -10.61 -8.97
N ARG A 332 -6.20 -11.79 -9.52
CA ARG A 332 -7.03 -12.54 -10.47
C ARG A 332 -7.49 -13.85 -9.86
N ASN A 333 -8.76 -13.95 -9.51
CA ASN A 333 -9.27 -15.15 -8.87
C ASN A 333 -9.35 -16.36 -9.84
N HIS A 334 -9.65 -17.54 -9.30
CA HIS A 334 -9.80 -18.79 -10.07
C HIS A 334 -10.90 -18.77 -11.15
N ARG A 335 -11.82 -17.80 -11.14
CA ARG A 335 -12.84 -17.60 -12.19
C ARG A 335 -12.38 -16.63 -13.28
N GLY A 336 -11.17 -16.08 -13.17
CA GLY A 336 -10.62 -15.09 -14.08
C GLY A 336 -11.07 -13.66 -13.78
N ASN A 337 -11.81 -13.40 -12.70
CA ASN A 337 -12.19 -12.04 -12.32
C ASN A 337 -10.99 -11.32 -11.72
N ILE A 338 -10.81 -10.06 -12.10
CA ILE A 338 -9.72 -9.22 -11.62
C ILE A 338 -10.25 -8.12 -10.69
N CYS A 339 -9.53 -7.82 -9.62
CA CYS A 339 -9.87 -6.75 -8.69
C CYS A 339 -8.64 -6.26 -7.91
N GLY A 340 -8.68 -5.02 -7.43
CA GLY A 340 -7.73 -4.51 -6.43
C GLY A 340 -8.22 -4.85 -5.03
N VAL A 341 -7.47 -5.68 -4.30
CA VAL A 341 -7.80 -6.15 -2.93
C VAL A 341 -6.61 -6.08 -1.97
N ASP A 342 -5.41 -5.89 -2.49
CA ASP A 342 -4.18 -5.77 -1.72
C ASP A 342 -3.91 -4.29 -1.47
N PHE A 343 -3.88 -3.89 -0.20
CA PHE A 343 -3.70 -2.49 0.19
C PHE A 343 -2.64 -2.35 1.27
N ILE A 344 -1.90 -1.25 1.17
CA ILE A 344 -1.09 -0.69 2.25
C ILE A 344 -1.75 0.62 2.67
N TRP A 345 -2.42 0.59 3.81
CA TRP A 345 -3.12 1.73 4.41
C TRP A 345 -2.18 2.52 5.30
N LEU A 346 -2.28 3.85 5.24
CA LEU A 346 -1.57 4.75 6.15
C LEU A 346 -2.57 5.56 6.97
N LEU A 347 -2.35 5.61 8.29
CA LEU A 347 -2.96 6.58 9.18
C LEU A 347 -1.84 7.34 9.91
N ASN A 348 -1.79 8.65 9.69
CA ASN A 348 -0.89 9.52 10.43
C ASN A 348 -1.56 10.07 11.70
N PRO A 349 -0.77 10.38 12.74
CA PRO A 349 -1.26 10.84 14.04
C PRO A 349 -1.87 12.25 14.06
N ASN A 350 -1.80 12.98 12.94
CA ASN A 350 -2.43 14.29 12.79
C ASN A 350 -3.89 14.21 12.37
N LYS A 351 -4.42 13.00 12.12
CA LYS A 351 -5.81 12.80 11.73
C LYS A 351 -6.67 12.52 12.96
N HIS A 352 -7.76 13.27 13.08
CA HIS A 352 -8.81 12.97 14.05
C HIS A 352 -9.55 11.68 13.65
N ARG A 353 -9.80 10.79 14.62
CA ARG A 353 -10.60 9.58 14.41
C ARG A 353 -11.99 9.73 15.01
N LYS A 354 -13.01 9.31 14.27
CA LYS A 354 -14.35 9.13 14.83
C LYS A 354 -14.33 7.94 15.79
N PRO A 355 -15.22 7.89 16.79
CA PRO A 355 -15.41 6.68 17.59
C PRO A 355 -15.56 5.46 16.68
N LEU A 356 -14.81 4.40 16.99
CA LEU A 356 -14.77 3.19 16.17
C LEU A 356 -16.17 2.58 16.02
N LYS A 357 -16.95 2.58 17.11
CA LYS A 357 -18.34 2.09 17.13
C LYS A 357 -19.27 2.85 16.20
N SER A 358 -19.16 4.19 16.14
CA SER A 358 -19.95 4.97 15.19
C SER A 358 -19.57 4.63 13.75
N SER A 359 -18.28 4.46 13.43
CA SER A 359 -17.87 4.07 12.08
C SER A 359 -18.32 2.66 11.69
N TRP A 360 -18.31 1.74 12.65
CA TRP A 360 -18.89 0.41 12.52
C TRP A 360 -20.37 0.48 12.16
N ASN A 361 -21.18 1.20 12.94
CA ASN A 361 -22.62 1.34 12.73
C ASN A 361 -22.92 1.88 11.33
N HIS A 362 -22.21 2.92 10.89
CA HIS A 362 -22.35 3.46 9.54
C HIS A 362 -21.98 2.45 8.43
N ALA A 363 -20.93 1.65 8.62
CA ALA A 363 -20.56 0.62 7.66
C ALA A 363 -21.65 -0.45 7.53
N VAL A 364 -22.28 -0.83 8.65
CA VAL A 364 -23.41 -1.77 8.66
C VAL A 364 -24.67 -1.16 8.02
N PHE A 365 -25.00 0.10 8.28
CA PHE A 365 -26.11 0.77 7.57
C PHE A 365 -25.89 0.84 6.06
N ALA A 366 -24.67 1.12 5.61
CA ALA A 366 -24.33 1.09 4.19
C ALA A 366 -24.47 -0.33 3.59
N MET A 367 -24.25 -1.38 4.37
CA MET A 367 -24.48 -2.76 3.95
C MET A 367 -25.98 -3.08 3.85
N ILE A 368 -26.77 -2.64 4.83
CA ILE A 368 -28.24 -2.75 4.82
C ILE A 368 -28.83 -2.06 3.60
N LYS A 369 -28.43 -0.81 3.33
CA LYS A 369 -28.85 -0.08 2.12
C LYS A 369 -28.56 -0.86 0.84
N CYS A 370 -27.35 -1.40 0.70
CA CYS A 370 -26.96 -2.14 -0.49
C CYS A 370 -27.80 -3.42 -0.69
N LEU A 371 -28.18 -4.11 0.41
CA LEU A 371 -29.07 -5.28 0.34
C LEU A 371 -30.48 -4.88 -0.08
N LEU A 372 -31.03 -3.82 0.52
CA LEU A 372 -32.35 -3.29 0.14
C LEU A 372 -32.41 -2.87 -1.33
N GLN A 373 -31.33 -2.25 -1.85
CA GLN A 373 -31.21 -1.90 -3.26
C GLN A 373 -31.07 -3.14 -4.17
N GLY A 374 -30.42 -4.20 -3.68
CA GLY A 374 -30.29 -5.47 -4.40
C GLY A 374 -31.62 -6.16 -4.66
N GLU A 375 -32.57 -6.02 -3.74
CA GLU A 375 -33.97 -6.47 -3.88
C GLU A 375 -34.80 -5.56 -4.82
N SER A 376 -34.17 -4.62 -5.52
CA SER A 376 -34.82 -3.65 -6.43
C SER A 376 -35.89 -2.78 -5.78
N LEU A 377 -35.79 -2.56 -4.47
CA LEU A 377 -36.72 -1.74 -3.71
C LEU A 377 -36.49 -0.25 -3.98
N SER A 378 -37.57 0.51 -4.19
CA SER A 378 -37.52 1.98 -4.09
C SER A 378 -37.22 2.42 -2.65
N GLU A 379 -37.03 3.73 -2.45
CA GLU A 379 -36.82 4.27 -1.10
C GLU A 379 -38.01 3.98 -0.18
N GLU A 380 -39.22 4.18 -0.71
CA GLU A 380 -40.47 3.92 -0.02
C GLU A 380 -40.67 2.43 0.24
N ASP A 381 -40.37 1.57 -0.73
CA ASP A 381 -40.45 0.11 -0.57
C ASP A 381 -39.44 -0.40 0.46
N ALA A 382 -38.24 0.16 0.47
CA ALA A 382 -37.20 -0.19 1.44
C ALA A 382 -37.60 0.21 2.87
N PHE A 383 -38.21 1.38 3.05
CA PHE A 383 -38.78 1.76 4.34
C PHE A 383 -39.92 0.82 4.75
N ALA A 384 -40.84 0.51 3.83
CA ALA A 384 -41.94 -0.42 4.08
C ALA A 384 -41.45 -1.83 4.44
N TYR A 385 -40.37 -2.29 3.80
CA TYR A 385 -39.72 -3.57 4.10
C TYR A 385 -39.25 -3.63 5.56
N LEU A 386 -38.61 -2.56 6.05
CA LEU A 386 -38.15 -2.48 7.45
C LEU A 386 -39.30 -2.50 8.47
N LYS A 387 -40.53 -2.15 8.07
CA LYS A 387 -41.72 -2.22 8.94
C LYS A 387 -42.25 -3.64 9.14
N ALA A 388 -41.78 -4.63 8.37
CA ALA A 388 -42.13 -6.05 8.52
C ALA A 388 -43.65 -6.35 8.56
N ASN A 389 -44.44 -5.65 7.75
CA ASN A 389 -45.92 -5.70 7.69
C ASN A 389 -46.67 -5.02 8.85
N ASP A 390 -46.00 -4.20 9.65
CA ASP A 390 -46.68 -3.30 10.59
C ASP A 390 -47.43 -2.19 9.81
N SER A 391 -48.68 -1.93 10.21
CA SER A 391 -49.51 -0.84 9.69
C SER A 391 -49.05 0.55 10.15
N ALA A 392 -48.14 0.63 11.12
CA ALA A 392 -47.60 1.89 11.62
C ALA A 392 -46.84 2.67 10.52
N ASP A 393 -46.76 3.99 10.69
CA ASP A 393 -46.00 4.90 9.81
C ASP A 393 -44.51 5.00 10.19
N PHE A 394 -44.06 4.14 11.10
CA PHE A 394 -42.69 4.06 11.60
C PHE A 394 -42.23 2.61 11.69
N VAL A 395 -40.91 2.41 11.70
CA VAL A 395 -40.27 1.13 11.97
C VAL A 395 -40.09 0.98 13.48
N THR A 396 -40.42 -0.18 14.04
CA THR A 396 -40.11 -0.54 15.43
C THR A 396 -38.82 -1.34 15.52
N PHE A 397 -38.21 -1.44 16.71
CA PHE A 397 -37.03 -2.29 16.91
C PHE A 397 -37.28 -3.75 16.49
N SER A 398 -38.46 -4.29 16.82
CA SER A 398 -38.85 -5.65 16.42
C SER A 398 -38.96 -5.79 14.90
N GLY A 399 -39.59 -4.82 14.22
CA GLY A 399 -39.68 -4.79 12.75
C GLY A 399 -38.31 -4.72 12.10
N PHE A 400 -37.43 -3.86 12.63
CA PHE A 400 -36.04 -3.75 12.18
C PHE A 400 -35.29 -5.07 12.31
N CYS A 401 -35.33 -5.73 13.48
CA CYS A 401 -34.68 -7.03 13.69
C CYS A 401 -35.21 -8.12 12.75
N GLN A 402 -36.54 -8.15 12.54
CA GLN A 402 -37.16 -9.09 11.61
C GLN A 402 -36.70 -8.84 10.17
N ALA A 403 -36.64 -7.59 9.73
CA ALA A 403 -36.18 -7.24 8.40
C ALA A 403 -34.69 -7.59 8.20
N LEU A 404 -33.82 -7.30 9.17
CA LEU A 404 -32.41 -7.72 9.13
C LEU A 404 -32.27 -9.25 9.03
N SER A 405 -33.14 -9.98 9.73
CA SER A 405 -33.19 -11.43 9.64
C SER A 405 -33.56 -11.92 8.24
N GLN A 406 -34.57 -11.30 7.63
CA GLN A 406 -34.99 -11.61 6.27
C GLN A 406 -33.94 -11.25 5.22
N LEU A 407 -33.12 -10.21 5.46
CA LEU A 407 -31.97 -9.85 4.62
C LEU A 407 -30.74 -10.77 4.83
N GLY A 408 -30.84 -11.81 5.67
CA GLY A 408 -29.73 -12.70 5.97
C GLY A 408 -28.62 -12.06 6.80
N LEU A 409 -28.90 -10.92 7.44
CA LEU A 409 -27.99 -10.24 8.37
C LEU A 409 -28.15 -10.72 9.81
N SER A 410 -29.09 -11.62 10.09
CA SER A 410 -29.16 -12.36 11.35
C SER A 410 -28.72 -13.82 11.13
N GLY A 411 -28.23 -14.49 12.17
CA GLY A 411 -27.85 -15.91 12.12
C GLY A 411 -26.46 -16.18 12.72
N PRO A 412 -25.93 -17.42 12.61
CA PRO A 412 -24.68 -17.82 13.25
C PRO A 412 -23.47 -16.95 12.92
N TYR A 413 -23.48 -16.33 11.74
CA TYR A 413 -22.44 -15.42 11.27
C TYR A 413 -22.95 -13.99 11.02
N GLY A 414 -24.23 -13.73 11.28
CA GLY A 414 -24.87 -12.41 11.16
C GLY A 414 -24.68 -11.56 12.42
N LEU A 415 -25.34 -10.40 12.47
CA LEU A 415 -25.38 -9.46 13.60
C LEU A 415 -25.84 -10.14 14.90
N THR A 416 -25.15 -9.86 16.00
CA THR A 416 -25.55 -10.30 17.33
C THR A 416 -26.70 -9.44 17.86
N SER A 417 -27.42 -9.92 18.87
CA SER A 417 -28.47 -9.13 19.52
C SER A 417 -27.95 -7.82 20.09
N GLU A 418 -26.74 -7.81 20.64
CA GLU A 418 -26.08 -6.61 21.16
C GLU A 418 -25.77 -5.62 20.02
N GLU A 419 -25.19 -6.10 18.91
CA GLU A 419 -24.92 -5.24 17.77
C GLU A 419 -26.19 -4.66 17.14
N MET A 420 -27.29 -5.42 17.10
CA MET A 420 -28.59 -4.91 16.64
C MET A 420 -29.15 -3.84 17.58
N GLN A 421 -28.99 -4.00 18.89
CA GLN A 421 -29.37 -2.98 19.87
C GLN A 421 -28.51 -1.71 19.71
N ASP A 422 -27.20 -1.87 19.52
CA ASP A 422 -26.30 -0.74 19.30
C ASP A 422 -26.63 0.04 18.02
N LEU A 423 -26.96 -0.68 16.94
CA LEU A 423 -27.43 -0.06 15.70
C LEU A 423 -28.73 0.71 15.94
N TRP A 424 -29.67 0.12 16.68
CA TRP A 424 -30.93 0.77 17.01
C TRP A 424 -30.72 2.04 17.85
N ALA A 425 -29.82 2.01 18.82
CA ALA A 425 -29.49 3.16 19.66
C ALA A 425 -28.90 4.34 18.85
N GLU A 426 -28.19 4.08 17.75
CA GLU A 426 -27.67 5.13 16.85
C GLU A 426 -28.81 5.81 16.05
N ILE A 427 -29.95 5.13 15.90
CA ILE A 427 -31.12 5.59 15.15
C ILE A 427 -32.11 6.29 16.08
N ASP A 428 -32.47 5.63 17.18
CA ASP A 428 -33.49 6.01 18.17
C ASP A 428 -32.88 6.88 19.28
N ILE A 429 -32.29 8.01 18.88
CA ILE A 429 -31.54 8.91 19.78
C ILE A 429 -32.46 9.50 20.87
N ASP A 430 -33.74 9.72 20.57
CA ASP A 430 -34.73 10.23 21.53
C ASP A 430 -35.41 9.12 22.35
N SER A 431 -35.04 7.86 22.12
CA SER A 431 -35.55 6.68 22.84
C SER A 431 -37.08 6.58 22.81
N ASN A 432 -37.69 6.99 21.70
CA ASN A 432 -39.13 6.93 21.50
C ASN A 432 -39.58 5.56 20.95
N GLY A 433 -38.63 4.68 20.62
CA GLY A 433 -38.88 3.31 20.14
C GLY A 433 -39.30 3.23 18.67
N ALA A 434 -39.17 4.31 17.90
CA ALA A 434 -39.69 4.44 16.55
C ALA A 434 -38.69 5.14 15.60
N MET A 435 -38.43 4.50 14.46
CA MET A 435 -37.72 5.12 13.34
C MET A 435 -38.73 5.58 12.28
N ASP A 436 -38.93 6.89 12.17
CA ASP A 436 -39.74 7.47 11.10
C ASP A 436 -38.99 7.50 9.74
N PHE A 437 -39.71 7.88 8.69
CA PHE A 437 -39.17 7.94 7.34
C PHE A 437 -37.98 8.92 7.21
N ASN A 438 -37.98 10.03 7.95
CA ASN A 438 -36.88 11.00 7.90
C ASN A 438 -35.61 10.45 8.57
N ILE A 439 -35.76 9.75 9.68
CA ILE A 439 -34.66 9.08 10.39
C ILE A 439 -34.07 7.98 9.49
N PHE A 440 -34.91 7.15 8.87
CA PHE A 440 -34.49 6.16 7.88
C PHE A 440 -33.71 6.81 6.74
N GLN A 441 -34.28 7.86 6.14
CA GLN A 441 -33.68 8.54 5.02
C GLN A 441 -32.32 9.14 5.38
N ARG A 442 -32.18 9.73 6.58
CA ARG A 442 -30.92 10.33 7.05
C ARG A 442 -29.83 9.29 7.33
N ASN A 443 -30.16 8.22 8.04
CA ASN A 443 -29.16 7.30 8.60
C ASN A 443 -28.84 6.12 7.68
N ILE A 444 -29.83 5.60 6.95
CA ILE A 444 -29.69 4.40 6.11
C ILE A 444 -29.68 4.76 4.63
N TRP A 445 -30.64 5.56 4.15
CA TRP A 445 -30.85 5.72 2.70
C TRP A 445 -29.92 6.74 2.05
N LYS A 446 -29.94 8.00 2.47
CA LYS A 446 -29.01 9.04 2.00
C LYS A 446 -27.65 8.88 2.66
N GLY A 447 -27.63 8.44 3.91
CA GLY A 447 -26.44 8.38 4.74
C GLY A 447 -25.86 9.77 5.06
N PRO A 448 -24.82 9.84 5.90
CA PRO A 448 -24.13 11.11 6.12
C PRO A 448 -23.45 11.58 4.82
N LYS A 449 -23.67 12.86 4.45
CA LYS A 449 -23.11 13.53 3.25
C LYS A 449 -21.59 13.40 3.06
N TRP A 450 -20.88 12.94 4.08
CA TRP A 450 -19.43 12.71 4.08
C TRP A 450 -18.99 11.55 3.17
N TRP A 451 -19.87 10.60 2.87
CA TRP A 451 -19.53 9.45 2.02
C TRP A 451 -19.20 9.83 0.57
N ASP A 452 -19.70 10.99 0.12
CA ASP A 452 -19.62 11.43 -1.27
C ASP A 452 -18.68 12.63 -1.49
N GLN A 453 -17.99 13.11 -0.45
CA GLN A 453 -17.05 14.23 -0.58
C GLN A 453 -15.62 13.74 -0.36
N PRO A 454 -14.72 13.85 -1.36
CA PRO A 454 -13.30 13.77 -1.06
C PRO A 454 -12.98 14.91 -0.07
N GLU A 455 -12.28 14.59 1.02
CA GLU A 455 -11.65 15.59 1.87
C GLU A 455 -10.83 16.52 0.96
N GLN A 456 -11.40 17.67 0.60
CA GLN A 456 -10.58 18.77 0.13
C GLN A 456 -9.66 19.05 1.31
N THR A 457 -8.36 18.83 1.09
CA THR A 457 -7.32 19.34 1.97
C THR A 457 -7.61 20.82 2.16
N SER A 458 -8.24 21.17 3.28
CA SER A 458 -8.49 22.55 3.62
C SER A 458 -7.11 23.16 3.87
N SER A 459 -6.62 23.89 2.88
CA SER A 459 -5.63 24.95 3.08
C SER A 459 -6.11 25.81 4.25
N PRO A 460 -5.23 26.20 5.18
CA PRO A 460 -5.62 26.92 6.38
C PRO A 460 -5.96 28.37 6.01
N GLU A 461 -7.16 28.61 5.52
CA GLU A 461 -7.71 29.97 5.48
C GLU A 461 -8.13 30.35 6.90
N LYS A 462 -7.28 31.16 7.52
CA LYS A 462 -7.52 31.85 8.79
C LYS A 462 -8.89 32.52 8.80
N LYS A 463 -9.87 31.91 9.48
CA LYS A 463 -10.92 32.70 10.15
C LYS A 463 -10.32 33.19 11.46
N LEU A 464 -9.94 34.48 11.47
CA LEU A 464 -9.63 35.23 12.67
C LEU A 464 -10.87 35.20 13.58
N ILE A 465 -10.90 34.25 14.51
CA ILE A 465 -11.63 34.43 15.77
C ILE A 465 -10.59 35.02 16.70
N VAL A 466 -10.75 36.30 17.03
CA VAL A 466 -9.95 36.96 18.06
C VAL A 466 -10.24 36.22 19.37
N ARG A 467 -9.31 35.33 19.76
CA ARG A 467 -9.23 34.76 21.10
C ARG A 467 -8.04 35.43 21.79
N ASP A 468 -8.29 35.88 23.00
CA ASP A 468 -7.36 36.62 23.85
C ASP A 468 -6.00 35.95 23.93
N GLU A 469 -4.96 36.79 23.83
CA GLU A 469 -3.56 36.44 23.95
C GLU A 469 -3.22 36.10 25.40
N SER A 470 -3.32 34.83 25.78
CA SER A 470 -2.53 34.28 26.88
C SER A 470 -2.45 32.76 26.79
N GLU A 471 -1.23 32.25 26.96
CA GLU A 471 -0.76 30.85 26.83
C GLU A 471 -0.37 30.40 25.40
N GLU A 472 0.95 30.39 25.14
CA GLU A 472 1.59 29.72 24.00
C GLU A 472 1.32 28.20 24.06
N GLU A 473 0.17 27.73 23.57
CA GLU A 473 0.01 26.32 23.21
C GLU A 473 0.86 26.05 21.95
N ARG A 474 2.14 25.72 22.14
CA ARG A 474 2.94 25.13 21.06
C ARG A 474 2.28 23.82 20.66
N GLU A 475 1.63 23.78 19.50
CA GLU A 475 1.11 22.55 18.90
C GLU A 475 2.20 21.46 18.99
N ALA A 476 1.93 20.41 19.78
CA ALA A 476 2.89 19.34 19.98
C ALA A 476 3.17 18.68 18.62
N LEU A 477 4.43 18.74 18.17
CA LEU A 477 4.82 18.13 16.90
C LEU A 477 5.03 16.63 17.09
N THR A 478 4.50 15.85 16.15
CA THR A 478 4.65 14.39 16.09
C THR A 478 5.29 13.97 14.76
N PHE A 479 5.58 12.68 14.67
CA PHE A 479 6.21 12.03 13.54
C PHE A 479 5.16 11.35 12.66
N GLY A 480 5.28 11.51 11.34
CA GLY A 480 4.39 10.93 10.35
C GLY A 480 5.08 10.55 9.06
N PHE A 481 4.29 10.15 8.07
CA PHE A 481 4.75 9.80 6.73
C PHE A 481 3.99 10.53 5.63
N ASN A 482 4.72 10.98 4.62
CA ASN A 482 4.16 11.22 3.30
C ASN A 482 4.35 9.95 2.45
N VAL A 483 3.37 9.64 1.62
CA VAL A 483 3.54 8.63 0.58
C VAL A 483 4.32 9.25 -0.57
N LYS A 484 5.51 8.72 -0.87
CA LYS A 484 6.37 9.20 -1.95
C LYS A 484 6.12 8.50 -3.27
N ASP A 485 5.96 7.19 -3.20
CA ASP A 485 5.80 6.33 -4.35
C ASP A 485 5.06 5.05 -3.95
N ALA A 486 4.40 4.43 -4.90
CA ALA A 486 3.74 3.14 -4.74
C ALA A 486 3.76 2.43 -6.09
N VAL A 487 4.10 1.15 -6.11
CA VAL A 487 4.18 0.37 -7.34
C VAL A 487 3.56 -1.00 -7.13
N LEU A 488 2.81 -1.46 -8.13
CA LEU A 488 2.42 -2.86 -8.23
C LEU A 488 3.29 -3.56 -9.27
N PHE A 489 3.53 -4.84 -9.05
CA PHE A 489 4.14 -5.67 -10.07
C PHE A 489 3.30 -6.90 -10.37
N PRO A 490 3.10 -7.23 -11.65
CA PRO A 490 3.75 -6.64 -12.84
C PRO A 490 3.09 -5.32 -13.29
N PRO A 491 3.78 -4.44 -14.06
CA PRO A 491 3.29 -3.09 -14.38
C PRO A 491 1.95 -3.05 -15.14
N GLU A 492 1.54 -4.15 -15.76
CA GLU A 492 0.23 -4.29 -16.41
C GLU A 492 -0.91 -4.15 -15.41
N VAL A 493 -0.73 -4.59 -14.15
CA VAL A 493 -1.77 -4.53 -13.12
C VAL A 493 -2.07 -3.10 -12.67
N GLU A 494 -1.11 -2.18 -12.85
CA GLU A 494 -1.27 -0.73 -12.65
C GLU A 494 -2.15 -0.08 -13.72
N LYS A 495 -2.46 -0.81 -14.80
CA LYS A 495 -3.35 -0.38 -15.89
C LYS A 495 -4.70 -1.12 -15.83
N GLY A 496 -4.98 -1.79 -14.71
CA GLY A 496 -6.20 -2.57 -14.51
C GLY A 496 -6.26 -3.85 -15.36
N MET A 497 -5.11 -4.38 -15.81
CA MET A 497 -5.03 -5.58 -16.64
C MET A 497 -4.24 -6.68 -15.94
N TRP A 498 -4.62 -7.94 -16.14
CA TRP A 498 -3.84 -9.08 -15.64
C TRP A 498 -3.02 -9.71 -16.76
N PRO A 499 -1.69 -9.80 -16.64
CA PRO A 499 -0.87 -10.41 -17.68
C PRO A 499 -0.89 -11.94 -17.64
N ASP A 500 -0.91 -12.55 -18.83
CA ASP A 500 -1.01 -14.01 -18.97
C ASP A 500 0.26 -14.76 -18.57
N ASN A 501 1.42 -14.10 -18.60
CA ASN A 501 2.72 -14.70 -18.28
C ASN A 501 3.15 -14.52 -16.81
N TYR A 502 2.31 -13.93 -15.95
CA TYR A 502 2.62 -13.77 -14.54
C TYR A 502 2.40 -15.07 -13.77
N SER A 503 3.46 -15.57 -13.14
CA SER A 503 3.48 -16.91 -12.55
C SER A 503 3.79 -16.97 -11.05
N LEU A 504 4.10 -15.85 -10.42
CA LEU A 504 4.53 -15.83 -9.01
C LEU A 504 3.37 -16.18 -8.08
N SER A 505 2.22 -15.56 -8.31
CA SER A 505 0.99 -15.74 -7.53
C SER A 505 -0.22 -15.42 -8.42
N ASP A 506 -1.43 -15.60 -7.91
CA ASP A 506 -2.65 -14.97 -8.43
C ASP A 506 -2.89 -13.56 -7.84
N HIS A 507 -1.98 -13.10 -6.97
CA HIS A 507 -1.89 -11.71 -6.50
C HIS A 507 -0.64 -11.00 -7.03
N ALA A 508 -0.68 -9.67 -7.11
CA ALA A 508 0.43 -8.81 -7.48
C ALA A 508 1.01 -8.15 -6.21
N PRO A 509 2.33 -8.24 -5.94
CA PRO A 509 2.93 -7.51 -4.82
C PRO A 509 2.74 -5.99 -5.00
N LEU A 510 2.38 -5.33 -3.90
CA LEU A 510 2.29 -3.88 -3.76
C LEU A 510 3.44 -3.40 -2.87
N THR A 511 4.27 -2.50 -3.39
CA THR A 511 5.39 -1.88 -2.67
C THR A 511 5.17 -0.39 -2.57
N VAL A 512 5.29 0.17 -1.36
CA VAL A 512 5.10 1.60 -1.08
C VAL A 512 6.34 2.18 -0.42
N VAL A 513 6.72 3.39 -0.85
CA VAL A 513 7.81 4.17 -0.26
C VAL A 513 7.22 5.34 0.52
N PHE A 514 7.62 5.47 1.79
CA PHE A 514 7.22 6.54 2.68
C PHE A 514 8.40 7.42 3.04
N SER A 515 8.20 8.73 3.02
CA SER A 515 9.16 9.68 3.57
C SER A 515 8.71 10.23 4.92
N PRO A 516 9.60 10.32 5.91
CA PRO A 516 9.31 10.86 7.22
C PRO A 516 8.96 12.36 7.14
N VAL A 517 7.90 12.78 7.83
CA VAL A 517 7.44 14.17 7.90
C VAL A 517 7.06 14.55 9.33
N GLN A 518 7.30 15.80 9.70
CA GLN A 518 6.88 16.34 10.99
C GLN A 518 5.48 16.90 10.84
N LEU A 519 4.57 16.51 11.73
CA LEU A 519 3.16 16.86 11.66
C LEU A 519 2.68 17.48 12.98
N PRO A 520 1.67 18.35 12.97
CA PRO A 520 0.98 18.73 14.20
C PRO A 520 0.25 17.50 14.76
N CYS A 521 0.30 17.28 16.07
CA CYS A 521 -0.47 16.22 16.70
C CYS A 521 -1.94 16.63 16.78
N ALA A 522 -2.86 15.78 16.33
CA ALA A 522 -4.27 15.98 16.64
C ALA A 522 -4.45 15.71 18.14
N GLN A 523 -5.07 16.65 18.87
CA GLN A 523 -5.51 16.35 20.23
C GLN A 523 -6.68 15.35 20.17
N PRO A 524 -6.71 14.31 21.03
CA PRO A 524 -7.88 13.47 21.15
C PRO A 524 -9.05 14.33 21.66
N VAL A 525 -10.14 14.38 20.88
CA VAL A 525 -11.43 14.86 21.39
C VAL A 525 -12.05 13.68 22.10
N PHE A 526 -12.10 13.75 23.44
CA PHE A 526 -12.79 12.77 24.27
C PHE A 526 -14.30 13.00 24.24
#